data_AF-B9WEW3-F1
#
_entry.id   AF-B9WEW3-F1
#
_cell.length_a   1.000
_cell.length_b   1.000
_cell.length_c   1.000
_cell.angle_alpha   90.00
_cell.angle_beta   90.00
_cell.angle_gamma   90.00
#
_symmetry.space_group_name_H-M   'P 1'
#
loop_
_entity.id
_entity.type
_entity.pdbx_description
1 polymer ?
#
loop_
_entity_poly.entity_id
_entity_poly.type
_entity_poly.pdbx_seq_one_letter_code
_entity_poly.pdbx_strand_id
1 'polypeptide(L)'
;MLKLGYRSFSIRSRVFKLSPQEYVNQVQQEKIENEQFKQTLSQDQLEYNPKILSSHKLTKTRPIPINVELLKYKPLRLPKTHGDEMATLTLRGYDEDNLIRVGEFALRTAYYLGIPMSPLMALKTEKRLYTVIKSPFAQAKTKQNFHRITYKKKLVAYDANPEIIDLWLSYINKNKFSDVEYKATVSSYESLNYHEELKSLQEFNLPDAYEGIEDPVAKKVQELLHSDSFKKHL
;
A
#
# COMPACT_ATOMS: atom_id res chain seq x y z
N MET A 1 20.70 -11.95 -56.11
CA MET A 1 19.26 -12.19 -55.92
C MET A 1 19.11 -13.40 -55.00
N LEU A 2 18.87 -13.21 -53.69
CA LEU A 2 17.56 -13.34 -52.99
C LEU A 2 17.10 -14.82 -52.91
N LYS A 3 16.93 -15.50 -51.76
CA LYS A 3 16.68 -15.13 -50.35
C LYS A 3 17.21 -16.23 -49.40
N LEU A 4 17.84 -15.86 -48.28
CA LEU A 4 17.96 -16.72 -47.09
C LEU A 4 16.59 -16.82 -46.40
N GLY A 5 16.07 -18.03 -46.23
CA GLY A 5 14.87 -18.29 -45.46
C GLY A 5 15.20 -18.47 -43.97
N TYR A 6 14.87 -17.46 -43.15
CA TYR A 6 14.80 -17.61 -41.71
C TYR A 6 13.61 -18.51 -41.36
N ARG A 7 13.85 -19.70 -40.79
CA ARG A 7 12.83 -20.45 -40.07
C ARG A 7 12.92 -20.07 -38.60
N SER A 8 11.97 -19.27 -38.14
CA SER A 8 11.78 -18.96 -36.73
C SER A 8 11.31 -20.20 -35.98
N PHE A 9 12.05 -20.61 -34.97
CA PHE A 9 11.53 -21.53 -33.96
C PHE A 9 10.65 -20.72 -33.01
N SER A 10 9.34 -20.68 -33.27
CA SER A 10 8.39 -20.24 -32.25
C SER A 10 8.37 -21.29 -31.14
N ILE A 11 8.90 -20.96 -29.97
CA ILE A 11 8.62 -21.70 -28.75
C ILE A 11 7.18 -21.34 -28.38
N ARG A 12 6.22 -22.09 -28.95
CA ARG A 12 4.89 -22.18 -28.33
C ARG A 12 5.13 -22.91 -27.01
N SER A 13 5.11 -22.18 -25.91
CA SER A 13 4.97 -22.77 -24.60
C SER A 13 3.79 -23.73 -24.68
N ARG A 14 4.03 -25.01 -24.38
CA ARG A 14 2.95 -25.96 -24.15
C ARG A 14 2.23 -25.43 -22.91
N VAL A 15 1.14 -24.70 -23.14
CA VAL A 15 0.08 -24.57 -22.12
C VAL A 15 -0.28 -26.01 -21.81
N PHE A 16 0.12 -26.50 -20.63
CA PHE A 16 -0.40 -27.74 -20.11
C PHE A 16 -1.91 -27.53 -19.99
N LYS A 17 -2.65 -27.98 -21.01
CA LYS A 17 -4.09 -28.07 -20.92
C LYS A 17 -4.33 -29.17 -19.92
N LEU A 18 -4.79 -28.80 -18.72
CA LEU A 18 -5.37 -29.72 -17.76
C LEU A 18 -6.20 -30.75 -18.53
N SER A 19 -6.06 -32.03 -18.20
CA SER A 19 -6.90 -33.04 -18.82
C SER A 19 -8.38 -32.66 -18.58
N PRO A 20 -9.31 -32.95 -19.51
CA PRO A 20 -10.72 -32.63 -19.29
C PRO A 20 -11.26 -33.14 -17.95
N GLN A 21 -10.72 -34.26 -17.46
CA GLN A 21 -11.04 -34.82 -16.15
C GLN A 21 -10.47 -33.98 -15.00
N GLU A 22 -9.20 -33.54 -15.08
CA GLU A 22 -8.60 -32.64 -14.08
C GLU A 22 -9.35 -31.31 -13.97
N TYR A 23 -9.76 -30.72 -15.11
CA TYR A 23 -10.53 -29.48 -15.12
C TYR A 23 -11.91 -29.65 -14.47
N VAL A 24 -12.61 -30.75 -14.79
CA VAL A 24 -13.90 -31.07 -14.16
C VAL A 24 -13.73 -31.29 -12.66
N ASN A 25 -12.68 -32.00 -12.24
CA ASN A 25 -12.38 -32.24 -10.83
C ASN A 25 -12.08 -30.92 -10.10
N GLN A 26 -11.30 -30.02 -10.70
CA GLN A 26 -11.00 -28.71 -10.12
C GLN A 26 -12.25 -27.85 -9.97
N VAL A 27 -13.09 -27.76 -11.01
CA VAL A 27 -14.36 -27.02 -10.95
C VAL A 27 -15.30 -27.62 -9.90
N GLN A 28 -15.29 -28.95 -9.75
CA GLN A 28 -16.09 -29.65 -8.75
C GLN A 28 -15.57 -29.39 -7.34
N GLN A 29 -14.25 -29.37 -7.13
CA GLN A 29 -13.61 -28.97 -5.88
C GLN A 29 -13.94 -27.51 -5.52
N GLU A 30 -13.78 -26.56 -6.45
CA GLU A 30 -14.14 -25.15 -6.23
C GLU A 30 -15.62 -24.98 -5.88
N LYS A 31 -16.52 -25.75 -6.51
CA LYS A 31 -17.95 -25.74 -6.15
C LYS A 31 -18.19 -26.27 -4.74
N ILE A 32 -17.57 -27.39 -4.38
CA ILE A 32 -17.68 -27.98 -3.05
C ILE A 32 -17.15 -27.01 -1.99
N GLU A 33 -15.98 -26.38 -2.22
CA GLU A 33 -15.40 -25.38 -1.33
C GLU A 33 -16.32 -24.16 -1.18
N ASN A 34 -16.88 -23.65 -2.29
CA ASN A 34 -17.82 -22.54 -2.26
C ASN A 34 -19.14 -22.90 -1.55
N GLU A 35 -19.64 -24.11 -1.72
CA GLU A 35 -20.85 -24.61 -1.05
C GLU A 35 -20.61 -24.82 0.45
N GLN A 36 -19.47 -25.40 0.83
CA GLN A 36 -19.03 -25.51 2.21
C GLN A 36 -18.88 -24.12 2.83
N PHE A 37 -18.25 -23.18 2.14
CA PHE A 37 -18.14 -21.79 2.58
C PHE A 37 -19.51 -21.14 2.79
N LYS A 38 -20.45 -21.30 1.84
CA LYS A 38 -21.84 -20.82 1.98
C LYS A 38 -22.59 -21.49 3.13
N GLN A 39 -22.39 -22.78 3.35
CA GLN A 39 -22.99 -23.51 4.47
C GLN A 39 -22.45 -22.99 5.80
N THR A 40 -21.13 -22.81 5.92
CA THR A 40 -20.48 -22.21 7.10
C THR A 40 -20.98 -20.80 7.38
N LEU A 41 -21.15 -19.97 6.34
CA LEU A 41 -21.77 -18.64 6.46
C LEU A 41 -23.24 -18.69 6.91
N SER A 42 -23.99 -19.70 6.45
CA SER A 42 -25.41 -19.87 6.78
C SER A 42 -25.63 -20.45 8.18
N GLN A 43 -24.70 -21.28 8.65
CA GLN A 43 -24.78 -21.98 9.93
C GLN A 43 -24.44 -21.09 11.13
N ASP A 44 -23.87 -19.89 10.92
CA ASP A 44 -23.50 -18.93 12.00
C ASP A 44 -22.72 -19.62 13.15
N GLN A 45 -21.99 -20.71 12.86
CA GLN A 45 -21.34 -21.59 13.85
C GLN A 45 -20.06 -20.98 14.46
N LEU A 46 -19.64 -19.81 13.99
CA LEU A 46 -18.56 -19.07 14.63
C LEU A 46 -19.14 -18.33 15.85
N GLU A 47 -18.73 -18.75 17.05
CA GLU A 47 -19.09 -18.02 18.28
C GLU A 47 -18.71 -16.54 18.15
N TYR A 48 -19.73 -15.69 18.02
CA TYR A 48 -19.57 -14.27 17.79
C TYR A 48 -19.29 -13.55 19.12
N ASN A 49 -18.03 -13.55 19.54
CA ASN A 49 -17.56 -12.87 20.76
C ASN A 49 -16.62 -11.69 20.44
N PRO A 50 -17.13 -10.57 19.88
CA PRO A 50 -16.29 -9.44 19.54
C PRO A 50 -15.81 -8.68 20.78
N LYS A 51 -14.59 -8.13 20.72
CA LYS A 51 -14.16 -7.10 21.67
C LYS A 51 -15.00 -5.84 21.45
N ILE A 52 -15.62 -5.35 22.52
CA ILE A 52 -16.48 -4.15 22.54
C ILE A 52 -15.91 -3.08 23.46
N LEU A 53 -16.20 -1.80 23.21
CA LEU A 53 -16.01 -0.74 24.20
C LEU A 53 -17.11 -0.85 25.27
N SER A 54 -16.73 -0.70 26.54
CA SER A 54 -17.61 -0.93 27.70
C SER A 54 -18.89 -0.07 27.74
N SER A 55 -18.95 1.01 26.96
CA SER A 55 -20.05 1.97 26.94
C SER A 55 -21.17 1.64 25.94
N HIS A 56 -20.94 0.75 24.97
CA HIS A 56 -21.94 0.35 23.98
C HIS A 56 -22.80 -0.80 24.51
N LYS A 57 -23.72 -0.46 25.40
CA LYS A 57 -24.67 -1.38 26.02
C LYS A 57 -25.61 -1.98 24.95
N LEU A 58 -25.23 -3.15 24.41
CA LEU A 58 -26.06 -4.29 23.99
C LEU A 58 -27.45 -3.99 23.37
N THR A 59 -27.62 -2.90 22.63
CA THR A 59 -28.96 -2.46 22.17
C THR A 59 -29.43 -3.26 20.96
N LYS A 60 -28.56 -4.08 20.37
CA LYS A 60 -28.87 -5.04 19.32
C LYS A 60 -28.53 -6.45 19.81
N THR A 61 -29.29 -7.43 19.36
CA THR A 61 -29.01 -8.87 19.52
C THR A 61 -27.62 -9.28 19.03
N ARG A 62 -26.96 -8.43 18.22
CA ARG A 62 -25.57 -8.56 17.78
C ARG A 62 -24.76 -7.30 18.12
N PRO A 63 -23.76 -7.37 19.04
CA PRO A 63 -22.89 -6.24 19.33
C PRO A 63 -22.04 -5.84 18.11
N ILE A 64 -21.69 -4.57 17.98
CA ILE A 64 -20.80 -4.10 16.90
C ILE A 64 -19.35 -4.31 17.37
N PRO A 65 -18.45 -4.89 16.56
CA PRO A 65 -17.08 -5.12 16.98
C PRO A 65 -16.29 -3.81 16.94
N ILE A 66 -15.28 -3.71 17.81
CA ILE A 66 -14.48 -2.49 17.99
C ILE A 66 -13.90 -1.93 16.68
N ASN A 67 -13.39 -2.78 15.80
CA ASN A 67 -12.81 -2.36 14.53
C ASN A 67 -13.84 -1.66 13.62
N VAL A 68 -15.07 -2.16 13.56
CA VAL A 68 -16.16 -1.56 12.78
C VAL A 68 -16.63 -0.26 13.42
N GLU A 69 -16.68 -0.23 14.75
CA GLU A 69 -17.04 0.97 15.50
C GLU A 69 -16.05 2.11 15.25
N LEU A 70 -14.74 1.81 15.28
CA LEU A 70 -13.67 2.78 15.05
C LEU A 70 -13.70 3.45 13.67
N LEU A 71 -14.35 2.84 12.66
CA LEU A 71 -14.51 3.46 11.34
C LEU A 71 -15.41 4.70 11.38
N LYS A 72 -16.32 4.80 12.35
CA LYS A 72 -17.22 5.96 12.52
C LYS A 72 -16.53 7.18 13.10
N TYR A 73 -15.41 6.97 13.79
CA TYR A 73 -14.65 8.00 14.48
C TYR A 73 -13.42 8.40 13.68
N LYS A 74 -12.81 9.53 14.06
CA LYS A 74 -11.50 9.93 13.53
C LYS A 74 -10.43 8.89 13.88
N PRO A 75 -9.39 8.73 13.04
CA PRO A 75 -8.31 7.80 13.33
C PRO A 75 -7.68 8.05 14.70
N LEU A 76 -7.55 6.98 15.48
CA LEU A 76 -6.84 7.00 16.75
C LEU A 76 -5.35 7.23 16.52
N ARG A 77 -4.68 7.82 17.52
CA ARG A 77 -3.25 8.13 17.47
C ARG A 77 -2.60 7.72 18.79
N LEU A 78 -1.39 7.21 18.69
CA LEU A 78 -0.58 6.85 19.84
C LEU A 78 0.17 8.09 20.37
N PRO A 79 0.42 8.16 21.68
CA PRO A 79 1.29 9.19 22.24
C PRO A 79 2.73 9.03 21.73
N LYS A 80 3.45 10.13 21.59
CA LYS A 80 4.87 10.14 21.22
C LYS A 80 5.72 9.89 22.47
N THR A 81 6.85 9.21 22.30
CA THR A 81 7.78 8.92 23.40
C THR A 81 8.93 9.92 23.40
N HIS A 82 9.66 10.04 22.28
CA HIS A 82 10.83 10.91 22.14
C HIS A 82 10.55 12.07 21.17
N GLY A 83 9.73 11.82 20.15
CA GLY A 83 9.36 12.81 19.14
C GLY A 83 10.32 12.88 17.96
N ASP A 84 11.10 11.84 17.71
CA ASP A 84 12.05 11.78 16.61
C ASP A 84 11.32 11.51 15.29
N GLU A 85 11.56 12.35 14.27
CA GLU A 85 10.89 12.26 12.96
C GLU A 85 11.54 11.20 12.08
N MET A 86 10.91 10.02 12.00
CA MET A 86 11.42 8.89 11.23
C MET A 86 11.00 8.93 9.76
N ALA A 87 9.75 9.31 9.48
CA ALA A 87 9.28 9.40 8.10
C ALA A 87 8.23 10.49 7.91
N THR A 88 8.26 11.10 6.73
CA THR A 88 7.27 12.08 6.28
C THR A 88 6.61 11.59 5.01
N LEU A 89 5.28 11.44 5.03
CA LEU A 89 4.47 11.16 3.85
C LEU A 89 3.75 12.44 3.41
N THR A 90 4.14 12.93 2.23
CA THR A 90 3.49 14.07 1.57
C THR A 90 2.55 13.55 0.49
N LEU A 91 1.30 13.98 0.57
CA LEU A 91 0.24 13.68 -0.38
C LEU A 91 -0.07 14.91 -1.20
N ARG A 92 -0.21 14.75 -2.52
CA ARG A 92 -0.56 15.84 -3.44
C ARG A 92 -1.63 15.37 -4.42
N GLY A 93 -2.59 16.23 -4.70
CA GLY A 93 -3.70 15.87 -5.58
C GLY A 93 -4.54 17.08 -5.98
N TYR A 94 -5.52 16.84 -6.86
CA TYR A 94 -6.46 17.85 -7.34
C TYR A 94 -7.82 17.77 -6.65
N ASP A 95 -8.13 16.64 -6.00
CA ASP A 95 -9.31 16.46 -5.14
C ASP A 95 -8.89 16.40 -3.67
N GLU A 96 -9.47 17.26 -2.84
CA GLU A 96 -9.15 17.33 -1.41
C GLU A 96 -9.74 16.14 -0.65
N ASP A 97 -10.92 15.65 -1.04
CA ASP A 97 -11.59 14.57 -0.31
C ASP A 97 -10.81 13.26 -0.43
N ASN A 98 -10.31 12.94 -1.62
CA ASN A 98 -9.43 11.79 -1.83
C ASN A 98 -8.14 11.89 -1.00
N LEU A 99 -7.55 13.07 -0.86
CA LEU A 99 -6.38 13.28 0.00
C LEU A 99 -6.71 13.04 1.48
N ILE A 100 -7.89 13.43 1.94
CA ILE A 100 -8.35 13.17 3.31
C ILE A 100 -8.57 11.66 3.51
N ARG A 101 -9.26 10.98 2.59
CA ARG A 101 -9.50 9.52 2.66
C ARG A 101 -8.19 8.74 2.75
N VAL A 102 -7.22 9.07 1.89
CA VAL A 102 -5.89 8.46 1.89
C VAL A 102 -5.15 8.77 3.19
N GLY A 103 -5.19 10.02 3.65
CA GLY A 103 -4.53 10.41 4.89
C GLY A 103 -5.10 9.71 6.13
N GLU A 104 -6.42 9.57 6.21
CA GLU A 104 -7.08 8.84 7.30
C GLU A 104 -6.80 7.33 7.24
N PHE A 105 -6.77 6.75 6.04
CA PHE A 105 -6.36 5.36 5.85
C PHE A 105 -4.94 5.12 6.35
N ALA A 106 -3.99 5.98 5.96
CA ALA A 106 -2.59 5.92 6.39
C ALA A 106 -2.43 6.08 7.91
N LEU A 107 -3.25 6.91 8.56
CA LEU A 107 -3.27 7.05 10.02
C LEU A 107 -3.80 5.79 10.72
N ARG A 108 -4.84 5.15 10.18
CA ARG A 108 -5.41 3.92 10.74
C ARG A 108 -4.41 2.77 10.66
N THR A 109 -3.72 2.63 9.53
CA THR A 109 -2.71 1.58 9.36
C THR A 109 -1.54 1.78 10.32
N ALA A 110 -1.08 3.02 10.47
CA ALA A 110 -0.03 3.38 11.43
C ALA A 110 -0.42 3.04 12.88
N TYR A 111 -1.67 3.30 13.28
CA TYR A 111 -2.17 2.96 14.61
C TYR A 111 -2.08 1.45 14.90
N TYR A 112 -2.45 0.60 13.95
CA TYR A 112 -2.35 -0.86 14.10
C TYR A 112 -0.91 -1.35 14.11
N LEU A 113 0.00 -0.67 13.40
CA LEU A 113 1.44 -0.98 13.40
C LEU A 113 2.18 -0.40 14.61
N GLY A 114 1.49 0.28 15.53
CA GLY A 114 2.13 0.84 16.72
C GLY A 114 2.91 2.13 16.49
N ILE A 115 2.73 2.81 15.35
CA ILE A 115 3.47 4.03 14.99
C ILE A 115 2.76 5.29 15.55
N PRO A 116 3.42 6.09 16.40
CA PRO A 116 2.94 7.42 16.77
C PRO A 116 2.97 8.39 15.57
N MET A 117 1.83 9.01 15.25
CA MET A 117 1.68 9.86 14.06
C MET A 117 1.23 11.29 14.40
N SER A 118 1.67 12.26 13.59
CA SER A 118 1.06 13.59 13.54
C SER A 118 -0.40 13.50 13.09
N PRO A 119 -1.26 14.50 13.38
CA PRO A 119 -2.50 14.64 12.63
C PRO A 119 -2.21 14.87 11.14
N LEU A 120 -3.22 14.69 10.29
CA LEU A 120 -3.13 15.05 8.88
C LEU A 120 -3.05 16.57 8.73
N MET A 121 -1.85 17.07 8.43
CA MET A 121 -1.58 18.50 8.31
C MET A 121 -1.86 18.98 6.89
N ALA A 122 -2.67 20.03 6.75
CA ALA A 122 -2.84 20.71 5.46
C ALA A 122 -1.63 21.61 5.19
N LEU A 123 -1.03 21.47 4.01
CA LEU A 123 0.00 22.39 3.53
C LEU A 123 -0.61 23.47 2.65
N LYS A 124 0.17 24.52 2.35
CA LYS A 124 -0.27 25.61 1.48
C LYS A 124 -0.72 25.07 0.11
N THR A 125 -1.95 25.38 -0.25
CA THR A 125 -2.55 25.01 -1.53
C THR A 125 -1.98 25.88 -2.65
N GLU A 126 -1.63 25.26 -3.78
CA GLU A 126 -1.12 25.96 -4.95
C GLU A 126 -2.24 26.20 -5.95
N LYS A 127 -2.49 27.47 -6.33
CA LYS A 127 -3.46 27.82 -7.37
C LYS A 127 -2.73 28.37 -8.59
N ARG A 128 -2.89 27.71 -9.74
CA ARG A 128 -2.41 28.21 -11.04
C ARG A 128 -3.60 28.71 -11.85
N LEU A 129 -3.52 29.95 -12.33
CA LEU A 129 -4.55 30.61 -13.13
C LEU A 129 -4.08 30.66 -14.59
N TYR A 130 -4.97 30.34 -15.52
CA TYR A 130 -4.73 30.38 -16.95
C TYR A 130 -5.85 31.17 -17.61
N THR A 131 -5.51 32.16 -18.42
CA THR A 131 -6.51 32.95 -19.17
C THR A 131 -6.34 32.66 -20.65
N VAL A 132 -7.39 32.15 -21.28
CA VAL A 132 -7.38 31.73 -22.70
C VAL A 132 -8.46 32.50 -23.46
N ILE A 133 -8.22 32.79 -24.73
CA ILE A 133 -9.25 33.39 -25.61
C ILE A 133 -10.33 32.32 -25.87
N LYS A 134 -11.61 32.69 -25.73
CA LYS A 134 -12.73 31.75 -25.92
C LYS A 134 -12.87 31.28 -27.37
N SER A 135 -12.70 32.21 -28.31
CA SER A 135 -12.77 31.93 -29.74
C SER A 135 -11.48 31.28 -30.24
N PRO A 136 -11.55 30.34 -31.20
CA PRO A 136 -10.36 29.81 -31.85
C PRO A 136 -9.57 30.89 -32.63
N PHE A 137 -10.21 32.01 -33.02
CA PHE A 137 -9.56 33.08 -33.78
C PHE A 137 -10.10 34.48 -33.47
N ALA A 138 -9.19 35.47 -33.52
CA ALA A 138 -9.38 36.94 -33.49
C ALA A 138 -10.13 37.60 -32.31
N GLN A 139 -11.09 36.95 -31.65
CA GLN A 139 -11.95 37.58 -30.63
C GLN A 139 -11.28 37.68 -29.24
N ALA A 140 -10.18 38.45 -29.15
CA ALA A 140 -9.35 38.57 -27.95
C ALA A 140 -10.02 39.29 -26.75
N LYS A 141 -11.11 40.03 -26.98
CA LYS A 141 -11.90 40.69 -25.92
C LYS A 141 -12.66 39.67 -25.05
N THR A 142 -13.02 38.52 -25.62
CA THR A 142 -13.71 37.44 -24.90
C THR A 142 -12.72 36.42 -24.41
N LYS A 143 -12.40 36.46 -23.11
CA LYS A 143 -11.47 35.55 -22.44
C LYS A 143 -12.19 34.64 -21.43
N GLN A 144 -11.64 33.46 -21.19
CA GLN A 144 -12.07 32.51 -20.17
C GLN A 144 -10.91 32.25 -19.21
N ASN A 145 -11.23 32.26 -17.91
CA ASN A 145 -10.28 31.92 -16.85
C ASN A 145 -10.47 30.45 -16.46
N PHE A 146 -9.37 29.70 -16.50
CA PHE A 146 -9.25 28.37 -15.96
C PHE A 146 -8.33 28.42 -14.74
N HIS A 147 -8.52 27.48 -13.82
CA HIS A 147 -7.63 27.32 -12.70
C HIS A 147 -7.35 25.85 -12.45
N ARG A 148 -6.15 25.59 -11.94
CA ARG A 148 -5.77 24.30 -11.38
C ARG A 148 -5.37 24.54 -9.93
N ILE A 149 -6.14 23.96 -9.02
CA ILE A 149 -5.84 23.98 -7.58
C ILE A 149 -5.15 22.65 -7.26
N THR A 150 -4.01 22.72 -6.58
CA THR A 150 -3.27 21.55 -6.13
C THR A 150 -3.21 21.56 -4.62
N TYR A 151 -3.93 20.63 -4.03
CA TYR A 151 -3.98 20.42 -2.59
C TYR A 151 -2.78 19.58 -2.15
N LYS A 152 -2.28 19.87 -0.95
CA LYS A 152 -1.13 19.18 -0.36
C LYS A 152 -1.43 18.88 1.10
N LYS A 153 -1.19 17.64 1.52
CA LYS A 153 -1.31 17.22 2.92
C LYS A 153 -0.03 16.48 3.34
N LYS A 154 0.30 16.53 4.62
CA LYS A 154 1.51 15.93 5.20
C LYS A 154 1.15 15.11 6.42
N LEU A 155 1.76 13.94 6.52
CA LEU A 155 1.79 13.08 7.69
C LEU A 155 3.24 12.89 8.11
N VAL A 156 3.48 12.87 9.42
CA VAL A 156 4.80 12.59 10.00
C VAL A 156 4.67 11.44 10.98
N ALA A 157 5.51 10.43 10.79
CA ALA A 157 5.69 9.29 11.66
C ALA A 157 6.84 9.56 12.63
N TYR A 158 6.62 9.21 13.89
CA TYR A 158 7.57 9.41 14.97
C TYR A 158 7.96 8.08 15.61
N ASP A 159 9.16 8.02 16.20
CA ASP A 159 9.56 6.99 17.17
C ASP A 159 9.33 5.53 16.73
N ALA A 160 9.52 5.21 15.45
CA ALA A 160 9.27 3.87 14.89
C ALA A 160 10.54 3.26 14.26
N ASN A 161 10.66 1.93 14.36
CA ASN A 161 11.74 1.19 13.70
C ASN A 161 11.62 1.33 12.16
N PRO A 162 12.74 1.56 11.44
CA PRO A 162 12.77 1.59 9.98
C PRO A 162 12.00 0.45 9.28
N GLU A 163 12.08 -0.79 9.77
CA GLU A 163 11.39 -1.93 9.16
C GLU A 163 9.85 -1.79 9.19
N ILE A 164 9.32 -1.25 10.29
CA ILE A 164 7.89 -1.03 10.47
C ILE A 164 7.43 0.15 9.59
N ILE A 165 8.28 1.17 9.43
CA ILE A 165 8.04 2.28 8.50
C ILE A 165 7.97 1.78 7.06
N ASP A 166 8.89 0.89 6.66
CA ASP A 166 8.90 0.31 5.32
C ASP A 166 7.67 -0.56 5.07
N LEU A 167 7.29 -1.39 6.05
CA LEU A 167 6.05 -2.17 5.99
C LEU A 167 4.82 -1.26 5.83
N TRP A 168 4.76 -0.16 6.59
CA TRP A 168 3.68 0.82 6.52
C TRP A 168 3.60 1.50 5.15
N LEU A 169 4.73 1.96 4.62
CA LEU A 169 4.81 2.60 3.30
C LEU A 169 4.47 1.61 2.17
N SER A 170 4.96 0.37 2.26
CA SER A 170 4.63 -0.71 1.33
C SER A 170 3.13 -1.00 1.31
N TYR A 171 2.50 -1.08 2.48
CA TYR A 171 1.06 -1.30 2.61
C TYR A 171 0.23 -0.15 2.02
N ILE A 172 0.68 1.10 2.21
CA ILE A 172 0.05 2.27 1.58
C ILE A 172 0.21 2.21 0.06
N ASN A 173 1.39 1.86 -0.43
CA ASN A 173 1.66 1.76 -1.87
C ASN A 173 0.82 0.65 -2.53
N LYS A 174 0.61 -0.48 -1.85
CA LYS A 174 -0.28 -1.55 -2.31
C LYS A 174 -1.73 -1.09 -2.48
N ASN A 175 -2.20 -0.18 -1.61
CA ASN A 175 -3.57 0.35 -1.62
C ASN A 175 -3.64 1.80 -2.16
N LYS A 176 -2.75 2.12 -3.12
CA LYS A 176 -2.61 3.46 -3.66
C LYS A 176 -3.83 3.90 -4.47
N PHE A 177 -4.27 5.14 -4.28
CA PHE A 177 -5.28 5.79 -5.12
C PHE A 177 -4.61 6.34 -6.40
N SER A 178 -5.26 6.18 -7.55
CA SER A 178 -4.74 6.63 -8.85
C SER A 178 -4.51 8.13 -8.92
N ASP A 179 -5.38 8.90 -8.27
CA ASP A 179 -5.48 10.36 -8.44
C ASP A 179 -4.60 11.15 -7.46
N VAL A 180 -3.88 10.44 -6.60
CA VAL A 180 -3.05 11.01 -5.54
C VAL A 180 -1.58 10.69 -5.82
N GLU A 181 -0.74 11.72 -5.73
CA GLU A 181 0.71 11.61 -5.73
C GLU A 181 1.19 11.44 -4.28
N TYR A 182 2.10 10.49 -4.09
CA TYR A 182 2.66 10.11 -2.80
C TYR A 182 4.16 10.34 -2.85
N LYS A 183 4.68 11.09 -1.89
CA LYS A 183 6.11 11.30 -1.70
C LYS A 183 6.46 10.96 -0.26
N ALA A 184 7.24 9.90 -0.06
CA ALA A 184 7.79 9.54 1.24
C ALA A 184 9.23 10.05 1.35
N THR A 185 9.57 10.62 2.50
CA THR A 185 10.94 10.91 2.93
C THR A 185 11.17 10.14 4.20
N VAL A 186 12.17 9.24 4.22
CA VAL A 186 12.54 8.44 5.39
C VAL A 186 13.88 8.96 5.90
N SER A 187 13.98 9.10 7.21
CA SER A 187 15.18 9.50 7.95
C SER A 187 15.65 8.30 8.77
N SER A 188 16.89 7.86 8.57
CA SER A 188 17.53 6.85 9.40
C SER A 188 18.69 7.46 10.18
N TYR A 189 18.98 6.88 11.35
CA TYR A 189 20.12 7.23 12.17
C TYR A 189 21.18 6.15 11.96
N GLU A 190 22.33 6.54 11.45
CA GLU A 190 23.47 5.65 11.20
C GLU A 190 24.67 6.10 12.03
N SER A 191 25.60 5.18 12.27
CA SER A 191 26.84 5.50 12.96
C SER A 191 27.78 6.35 12.09
N LEU A 192 28.74 7.05 12.69
CA LEU A 192 29.74 7.81 11.92
C LEU A 192 30.64 6.90 11.06
N ASN A 193 30.85 5.67 11.51
CA ASN A 193 31.70 4.67 10.84
C ASN A 193 30.89 3.73 9.93
N TYR A 194 29.71 4.17 9.47
CA TYR A 194 28.80 3.41 8.62
C TYR A 194 29.47 2.72 7.42
N HIS A 195 30.50 3.34 6.82
CA HIS A 195 31.27 2.74 5.73
C HIS A 195 32.00 1.45 6.10
N GLU A 196 32.55 1.38 7.31
CA GLU A 196 33.25 0.19 7.80
C GLU A 196 32.25 -0.90 8.17
N GLU A 197 31.13 -0.52 8.81
CA GLU A 197 30.02 -1.41 9.11
C GLU A 197 29.47 -2.05 7.84
N LEU A 198 29.19 -1.26 6.80
CA LEU A 198 28.73 -1.77 5.50
C LEU A 198 29.68 -2.78 4.87
N LYS A 199 31.00 -2.57 4.98
CA LYS A 199 32.00 -3.52 4.46
C LYS A 199 32.07 -4.83 5.25
N SER A 200 31.74 -4.77 6.54
CA SER A 200 31.76 -5.94 7.42
C SER A 200 30.51 -6.81 7.29
N LEU A 201 29.41 -6.27 6.76
CA LEU A 201 28.18 -7.01 6.52
C LEU A 201 28.40 -8.07 5.43
N GLN A 202 28.49 -9.34 5.82
CA GLN A 202 28.69 -10.44 4.88
C GLN A 202 27.37 -10.97 4.28
N GLU A 203 26.24 -10.70 4.91
CA GLU A 203 24.94 -11.25 4.51
C GLU A 203 23.84 -10.19 4.63
N PHE A 204 23.05 -10.05 3.57
CA PHE A 204 21.82 -9.27 3.55
C PHE A 204 20.63 -10.24 3.62
N ASN A 205 20.00 -10.31 4.79
CA ASN A 205 18.74 -11.02 4.96
C ASN A 205 17.57 -10.07 4.70
N LEU A 206 16.45 -10.62 4.21
CA LEU A 206 15.21 -9.85 4.26
C LEU A 206 14.85 -9.64 5.73
N PRO A 207 14.19 -8.51 6.07
CA PRO A 207 13.62 -8.34 7.40
C PRO A 207 12.64 -9.47 7.71
N ASP A 208 12.60 -9.91 8.97
CA ASP A 208 11.72 -10.98 9.46
C ASP A 208 10.24 -10.73 9.11
N ALA A 209 9.85 -9.46 8.97
CA ALA A 209 8.52 -9.05 8.55
C ALA A 209 8.07 -9.61 7.18
N TYR A 210 9.01 -10.07 6.35
CA TYR A 210 8.74 -10.64 5.03
C TYR A 210 8.77 -12.17 5.00
N GLU A 211 9.02 -12.83 6.14
CA GLU A 211 8.98 -14.28 6.23
C GLU A 211 7.56 -14.82 5.98
N GLY A 212 7.46 -15.88 5.17
CA GLY A 212 6.18 -16.51 4.83
C GLY A 212 5.37 -15.82 3.73
N ILE A 213 5.90 -14.76 3.11
CA ILE A 213 5.24 -14.15 1.94
C ILE A 213 5.31 -15.11 0.75
N GLU A 214 4.13 -15.52 0.25
CA GLU A 214 4.03 -16.44 -0.87
C GLU A 214 4.21 -15.79 -2.25
N ASP A 215 4.45 -14.47 -2.30
CA ASP A 215 4.64 -13.72 -3.55
C ASP A 215 5.82 -14.31 -4.37
N PRO A 216 5.60 -14.75 -5.62
CA PRO A 216 6.65 -15.29 -6.47
C PRO A 216 7.81 -14.30 -6.69
N VAL A 217 7.54 -12.99 -6.66
CA VAL A 217 8.57 -11.97 -6.80
C VAL A 217 9.45 -11.93 -5.56
N ALA A 218 8.86 -11.96 -4.36
CA ALA A 218 9.60 -11.97 -3.10
C ALA A 218 10.50 -13.21 -2.99
N LYS A 219 9.98 -14.39 -3.34
CA LYS A 219 10.76 -15.64 -3.40
C LYS A 219 11.95 -15.52 -4.34
N LYS A 220 11.75 -14.91 -5.52
CA LYS A 220 12.84 -14.71 -6.47
C LYS A 220 13.88 -13.71 -5.96
N VAL A 221 13.46 -12.65 -5.28
CA VAL A 221 14.38 -11.70 -4.64
C VAL A 221 15.21 -12.39 -3.56
N GLN A 222 14.58 -13.20 -2.71
CA GLN A 222 15.28 -13.99 -1.69
C GLN A 222 16.31 -14.92 -2.34
N GLU A 223 15.95 -15.65 -3.40
CA GLU A 223 16.89 -16.50 -4.15
C GLU A 223 18.10 -15.71 -4.67
N LEU A 224 17.87 -14.52 -5.22
CA LEU A 224 18.93 -13.67 -5.78
C LEU A 224 19.86 -13.11 -4.69
N LEU A 225 19.33 -12.72 -3.54
CA LEU A 225 20.14 -12.23 -2.40
C LEU A 225 21.08 -13.31 -1.85
N HIS A 226 20.66 -14.57 -1.86
CA HIS A 226 21.50 -15.70 -1.43
C HIS A 226 22.50 -16.16 -2.49
N SER A 227 22.38 -15.69 -3.73
CA SER A 227 23.22 -16.17 -4.84
C SER A 227 24.69 -15.75 -4.70
N ASP A 228 25.61 -16.64 -5.10
CA ASP A 228 27.05 -16.36 -5.12
C ASP A 228 27.39 -15.15 -6.01
N SER A 229 26.58 -14.90 -7.04
CA SER A 229 26.74 -13.75 -7.92
C SER A 229 26.54 -12.44 -7.14
N PHE A 230 25.56 -12.38 -6.24
CA PHE A 230 25.33 -11.21 -5.41
C PHE A 230 26.47 -11.03 -4.40
N LYS A 231 26.87 -12.11 -3.72
CA LYS A 231 27.99 -12.11 -2.76
C LYS A 231 29.32 -11.63 -3.35
N LYS A 232 29.56 -11.84 -4.66
CA LYS A 232 30.76 -11.34 -5.36
C LYS A 232 30.81 -9.82 -5.55
N HIS A 233 29.67 -9.14 -5.54
CA HIS A 233 29.57 -7.71 -5.79
C HIS A 233 29.48 -6.87 -4.50
N LEU A 234 29.53 -7.54 -3.35
CA LEU A 234 29.56 -6.97 -2.01
C LEU A 234 31.02 -6.68 -1.63
#